data_AF-A0A1D8N3G6-F1
#
_entry.id   AF-A0A1D8N3G6-F1
#
_cell.length_a   1.000
_cell.length_b   1.000
_cell.length_c   1.000
_cell.angle_alpha   90.00
_cell.angle_beta   90.00
_cell.angle_gamma   90.00
#
_symmetry.space_group_name_H-M   'P 1'
#
loop_
_entity.id
_entity.type
_entity.pdbx_description
1 polymer ?
#
loop_
_entity_poly.entity_id
_entity_poly.type
_entity_poly.pdbx_seq_one_letter_code
_entity_poly.pdbx_strand_id
1 'polypeptide(L)'
;MELTDELAAISIDTEPRKVLNEAPKKGKGKVRKGQSAEEYQRQVDLYTSGPPVQTLTSILERDYSNIDGMDRLDRHAVRHAAERAYFLKKYAECIKVVDDSKLLESPEVEKKHARDVYEIRVVYDSAKSLV
;
A
#
# COMPACT_ATOMS: atom_id res chain seq x y z
N MET A 1 11.83 -12.55 48.75
CA MET A 1 12.61 -11.92 47.67
C MET A 1 11.59 -11.09 46.90
N GLU A 2 11.39 -9.86 47.35
CA GLU A 2 10.28 -9.00 46.94
C GLU A 2 10.73 -8.09 45.79
N LEU A 3 9.94 -8.06 44.71
CA LEU A 3 10.09 -7.09 43.63
C LEU A 3 9.30 -5.84 44.00
N THR A 4 9.97 -4.69 44.13
CA THR A 4 9.31 -3.40 44.38
C THR A 4 9.50 -2.44 43.21
N ASP A 5 8.37 -2.04 42.62
CA ASP A 5 7.97 -0.66 42.31
C ASP A 5 8.96 0.31 41.62
N GLU A 6 9.32 0.05 40.36
CA GLU A 6 9.98 1.05 39.49
C GLU A 6 9.16 1.48 38.25
N LEU A 7 7.82 1.40 38.30
CA LEU A 7 6.94 1.88 37.20
C LEU A 7 6.06 3.09 37.56
N ALA A 8 6.27 3.72 38.71
CA ALA A 8 5.37 4.76 39.22
C ALA A 8 5.79 6.22 38.93
N ALA A 9 6.63 6.50 37.92
CA ALA A 9 7.20 7.84 37.72
C ALA A 9 7.07 8.43 36.29
N ILE A 10 5.91 8.28 35.64
CA ILE A 10 5.53 9.17 34.54
C ILE A 10 4.31 9.97 34.98
N SER A 11 4.57 11.06 35.71
CA SER A 11 3.58 12.09 36.00
C SER A 11 3.33 12.88 34.71
N ILE A 12 2.17 12.66 34.09
CA ILE A 12 1.70 13.51 33.00
C ILE A 12 1.09 14.74 33.67
N ASP A 13 1.82 15.86 33.66
CA ASP A 13 1.35 17.14 34.15
C ASP A 13 0.05 17.54 33.43
N THR A 14 -1.07 17.38 34.15
CA THR A 14 -2.40 17.84 33.77
C THR A 14 -2.54 19.34 34.03
N GLU A 15 -1.84 20.16 33.26
CA GLU A 15 -2.20 21.58 33.12
C GLU A 15 -2.79 21.84 31.72
N PRO A 16 -4.01 22.43 31.62
CA PRO A 16 -4.58 22.77 30.34
C PRO A 16 -3.81 23.94 29.72
N ARG A 17 -2.95 23.61 28.75
CA ARG A 17 -2.23 24.60 27.94
C ARG A 17 -3.24 25.51 27.24
N LYS A 18 -3.33 26.78 27.66
CA LYS A 18 -4.13 27.80 26.98
C LYS A 18 -3.60 28.03 25.56
N VAL A 19 -4.25 27.43 24.57
CA VAL A 19 -4.04 27.74 23.16
C VAL A 19 -4.74 29.06 22.85
N LEU A 20 -3.96 30.14 22.81
CA LEU A 20 -4.35 31.36 22.10
C LEU A 20 -4.35 31.04 20.61
N ASN A 21 -5.53 30.85 20.02
CA ASN A 21 -5.72 30.93 18.58
C ASN A 21 -7.10 31.51 18.31
N GLU A 22 -7.09 32.74 17.79
CA GLU A 22 -8.24 33.44 17.24
C GLU A 22 -9.00 32.54 16.27
N ALA A 23 -10.33 32.49 16.42
CA ALA A 23 -11.17 31.58 15.67
C ALA A 23 -11.14 31.88 14.16
N PRO A 24 -10.74 30.94 13.28
CA PRO A 24 -11.08 31.05 11.87
C PRO A 24 -12.58 30.71 11.70
N LYS A 25 -13.23 31.55 10.90
CA LYS A 25 -14.67 31.58 10.59
C LYS A 25 -15.28 30.19 10.35
N LYS A 26 -16.50 29.99 10.87
CA LYS A 26 -17.39 28.81 10.73
C LYS A 26 -17.26 28.12 9.35
N GLY A 27 -16.43 27.08 9.28
CA GLY A 27 -16.60 25.97 8.35
C GLY A 27 -17.44 24.89 9.01
N LYS A 28 -18.30 24.19 8.27
CA LYS A 28 -18.96 22.98 8.78
C LYS A 28 -17.88 22.06 9.35
N GLY A 29 -17.93 21.79 10.66
CA GLY A 29 -16.94 20.94 11.31
C GLY A 29 -16.83 19.63 10.55
N LYS A 30 -15.63 19.24 10.15
CA LYS A 30 -15.39 17.93 9.53
C LYS A 30 -15.86 16.86 10.52
N VAL A 31 -17.05 16.31 10.29
CA VAL A 31 -17.49 15.11 11.00
C VAL A 31 -16.56 14.00 10.53
N ARG A 32 -15.69 13.54 11.43
CA ARG A 32 -14.84 12.39 11.15
C ARG A 32 -15.77 11.19 11.02
N LYS A 33 -15.67 10.42 9.93
CA LYS A 33 -16.33 9.12 9.88
C LYS A 33 -15.81 8.31 11.06
N GLY A 34 -16.73 7.76 11.86
CA GLY A 34 -16.36 6.71 12.80
C GLY A 34 -15.86 5.49 12.05
N GLN A 35 -15.01 4.71 12.69
CA GLN A 35 -14.57 3.43 12.15
C GLN A 35 -15.72 2.43 12.21
N SER A 36 -15.94 1.65 11.15
CA SER A 36 -16.92 0.56 11.18
C SER A 36 -16.40 -0.61 12.03
N ALA A 37 -17.31 -1.47 12.51
CA ALA A 37 -16.91 -2.68 13.24
C ALA A 37 -16.01 -3.60 12.40
N GLU A 38 -16.26 -3.68 11.09
CA GLU A 38 -15.43 -4.45 10.15
C GLU A 38 -14.04 -3.85 9.98
N GLU A 39 -13.93 -2.53 9.85
CA GLU A 39 -12.65 -1.83 9.77
C GLU A 39 -11.82 -1.98 11.05
N TYR A 40 -12.50 -2.01 12.20
CA TYR A 40 -11.86 -2.27 13.49
C TYR A 40 -11.31 -3.69 13.56
N GLN A 41 -12.13 -4.69 13.20
CA GLN A 41 -11.68 -6.08 13.22
C GLN A 41 -10.47 -6.30 12.30
N ARG A 42 -10.49 -5.75 11.08
CA ARG A 42 -9.33 -5.81 10.16
C ARG A 42 -8.06 -5.21 10.76
N GLN A 43 -8.18 -4.11 11.50
CA GLN A 43 -7.03 -3.52 12.17
C GLN A 43 -6.52 -4.42 13.30
N VAL A 44 -7.41 -4.98 14.12
CA VAL A 44 -7.03 -5.92 15.19
C VAL A 44 -6.28 -7.13 14.61
N ASP A 45 -6.78 -7.71 13.54
CA ASP A 45 -6.14 -8.84 12.87
C ASP A 45 -4.74 -8.47 12.35
N LEU A 46 -4.60 -7.28 11.74
CA LEU A 46 -3.31 -6.76 11.27
C LEU A 46 -2.31 -6.51 12.41
N TYR A 47 -2.76 -5.94 13.53
CA TYR A 47 -1.90 -5.71 14.69
C TYR A 47 -1.47 -7.01 15.36
N THR A 48 -2.30 -8.06 15.29
CA THR A 48 -1.97 -9.39 15.82
C THR A 48 -0.83 -10.04 15.03
N SER A 49 -0.79 -9.87 13.71
CA SER A 49 0.33 -10.34 12.86
C SER A 49 1.59 -9.47 12.96
N GLY A 50 1.50 -8.31 13.60
CA GLY A 50 2.56 -7.31 13.62
C GLY A 50 2.62 -6.46 12.34
N PRO A 51 3.46 -5.41 12.31
CA PRO A 51 3.61 -4.59 11.12
C PRO A 51 4.20 -5.41 9.97
N PRO A 52 3.73 -5.22 8.73
CA PRO A 52 4.33 -5.88 7.58
C PRO A 52 5.79 -5.41 7.44
N VAL A 53 6.72 -6.35 7.55
CA VAL A 53 8.13 -6.07 7.29
C VAL A 53 8.28 -5.86 5.79
N GLN A 54 8.64 -4.65 5.37
CA GLN A 54 8.96 -4.37 3.98
C GLN A 54 10.28 -5.05 3.61
N THR A 55 10.18 -6.29 3.17
CA THR A 55 11.32 -7.06 2.64
C THR A 55 11.60 -6.66 1.18
N LEU A 56 12.76 -7.08 0.71
CA LEU A 56 13.24 -6.83 -0.65
C LEU A 56 12.33 -7.43 -1.74
N THR A 57 11.53 -8.45 -1.36
CA THR A 57 10.58 -9.20 -2.19
C THR A 57 9.12 -8.92 -1.84
N SER A 58 8.82 -8.11 -0.82
CA SER A 58 7.44 -7.87 -0.36
C SER A 58 6.49 -7.42 -1.46
N ILE A 59 6.98 -6.65 -2.44
CA ILE A 59 6.17 -6.22 -3.59
C ILE A 59 5.81 -7.38 -4.53
N LEU A 60 6.62 -8.43 -4.60
CA LEU A 60 6.39 -9.61 -5.43
C LEU A 60 5.44 -10.61 -4.77
N GLU A 61 5.30 -10.53 -3.44
CA GLU A 61 4.44 -11.42 -2.64
C GLU A 61 2.96 -10.99 -2.68
N ARG A 62 2.66 -9.81 -3.22
CA ARG A 62 1.29 -9.32 -3.41
C ARG A 62 0.53 -10.19 -4.42
N ASP A 63 -0.75 -10.42 -4.16
CA ASP A 63 -1.67 -11.00 -5.15
C ASP A 63 -2.06 -9.96 -6.21
N TYR A 64 -1.71 -10.26 -7.47
CA TYR A 64 -1.97 -9.42 -8.63
C TYR A 64 -3.19 -9.88 -9.46
N SER A 65 -3.89 -10.94 -9.04
CA SER A 65 -5.02 -11.49 -9.80
C SER A 65 -6.28 -10.61 -9.77
N ASN A 66 -6.42 -9.75 -8.75
CA ASN A 66 -7.59 -8.90 -8.51
C ASN A 66 -7.23 -7.41 -8.62
N ILE A 67 -6.55 -7.04 -9.70
CA ILE A 67 -6.12 -5.66 -9.97
C ILE A 67 -7.23 -4.90 -10.71
N ASP A 68 -7.57 -3.70 -10.24
CA ASP A 68 -8.38 -2.75 -11.01
C ASP A 68 -7.47 -1.92 -11.92
N GLY A 69 -7.50 -2.19 -13.22
CA GLY A 69 -6.68 -1.46 -14.19
C GLY A 69 -7.04 0.01 -14.36
N MET A 70 -8.21 0.46 -13.89
CA MET A 70 -8.57 1.88 -13.86
C MET A 70 -7.98 2.58 -12.63
N ASP A 71 -7.70 1.85 -11.55
CA ASP A 71 -7.04 2.41 -10.39
C ASP A 71 -5.55 2.68 -10.65
N ARG A 72 -5.11 3.86 -10.22
CA ARG A 72 -3.72 4.28 -10.42
C ARG A 72 -2.77 3.46 -9.57
N LEU A 73 -3.11 3.21 -8.30
CA LEU A 73 -2.20 2.52 -7.38
C LEU A 73 -1.96 1.09 -7.84
N ASP A 74 -2.99 0.43 -8.34
CA ASP A 74 -2.89 -0.92 -8.87
C ASP A 74 -2.02 -1.02 -10.12
N ARG A 75 -2.20 -0.12 -11.11
CA ARG A 75 -1.31 -0.08 -12.29
C ARG A 75 0.14 0.16 -11.89
N HIS A 76 0.38 1.11 -11.00
CA HIS A 76 1.73 1.39 -10.49
C HIS A 76 2.30 0.19 -9.72
N ALA A 77 1.49 -0.51 -8.94
CA ALA A 77 1.93 -1.68 -8.21
C ALA A 77 2.37 -2.82 -9.14
N VAL A 78 1.63 -3.09 -10.21
CA VAL A 78 2.00 -4.08 -11.23
C VAL A 78 3.30 -3.67 -11.90
N ARG A 79 3.40 -2.42 -12.36
CA ARG A 79 4.60 -1.90 -13.00
C ARG A 79 5.83 -2.06 -12.10
N HIS A 80 5.75 -1.62 -10.85
CA HIS A 80 6.88 -1.66 -9.93
C HIS A 80 7.28 -3.09 -9.56
N ALA A 81 6.31 -4.01 -9.43
CA ALA A 81 6.63 -5.42 -9.25
C ALA A 81 7.31 -6.04 -10.48
N ALA A 82 6.81 -5.74 -11.68
CA ALA A 82 7.42 -6.21 -12.93
C ALA A 82 8.85 -5.68 -13.09
N GLU A 83 9.07 -4.36 -12.91
CA GLU A 83 10.39 -3.72 -12.93
C GLU A 83 11.32 -4.36 -11.89
N ARG A 84 10.81 -4.65 -10.69
CA ARG A 84 11.58 -5.26 -9.61
C ARG A 84 11.98 -6.70 -9.95
N ALA A 85 11.05 -7.52 -10.42
CA ALA A 85 11.31 -8.90 -10.82
C ALA A 85 12.34 -8.95 -11.95
N TYR A 86 12.20 -8.06 -12.95
CA TYR A 86 13.16 -7.91 -14.03
C TYR A 86 14.57 -7.57 -13.53
N PHE A 87 14.70 -6.59 -12.64
CA PHE A 87 15.98 -6.18 -12.06
C PHE A 87 16.64 -7.31 -11.26
N LEU A 88 15.85 -8.10 -10.53
CA LEU A 88 16.32 -9.28 -9.80
C LEU A 88 16.59 -10.49 -10.70
N LYS A 89 16.51 -10.33 -12.03
CA LYS A 89 16.68 -11.39 -13.05
C LYS A 89 15.70 -12.55 -12.89
N LYS A 90 14.56 -12.31 -12.25
CA LYS A 90 13.48 -13.27 -12.09
C LYS A 90 12.45 -13.07 -13.21
N TYR A 91 12.88 -13.34 -14.44
CA TYR A 91 12.09 -13.01 -15.64
C TYR A 91 10.74 -13.75 -15.68
N ALA A 92 10.69 -15.01 -15.26
CA ALA A 92 9.44 -15.76 -15.15
C ALA A 92 8.43 -15.11 -14.19
N GLU A 93 8.90 -14.54 -13.07
CA GLU A 93 8.06 -13.85 -12.10
C GLU A 93 7.56 -12.51 -12.64
N CYS A 94 8.40 -11.78 -13.40
CA CYS A 94 8.00 -10.58 -14.11
C CYS A 94 6.84 -10.84 -15.09
N ILE A 95 6.95 -11.90 -15.89
CA ILE A 95 5.92 -12.30 -16.85
C ILE A 95 4.63 -12.65 -16.09
N LYS A 96 4.74 -13.47 -15.04
CA LYS A 96 3.61 -13.90 -14.23
C LYS A 96 2.84 -12.73 -13.61
N VAL A 97 3.53 -11.76 -13.00
CA VAL A 97 2.89 -10.58 -12.39
C VAL A 97 2.04 -9.80 -13.40
N VAL A 98 2.56 -9.63 -14.62
CA VAL A 98 1.85 -8.90 -15.67
C VAL A 98 0.67 -9.71 -16.21
N ASP A 99 0.86 -11.01 -16.44
CA ASP A 99 -0.19 -11.92 -16.93
C ASP A 99 -1.35 -12.02 -15.92
N ASP A 100 -1.03 -12.23 -14.63
CA ASP A 100 -2.03 -12.34 -13.56
C ASP A 100 -2.86 -11.05 -13.44
N SER A 101 -2.26 -9.89 -13.72
CA SER A 101 -2.95 -8.59 -13.64
C SER A 101 -3.94 -8.30 -14.78
N LYS A 102 -3.85 -9.02 -15.92
CA LYS A 102 -4.67 -8.81 -17.13
C LYS A 102 -4.70 -7.36 -17.66
N LEU A 103 -3.74 -6.52 -17.25
CA LEU A 103 -3.68 -5.11 -17.65
C LEU A 103 -3.47 -4.95 -19.14
N LEU A 104 -2.62 -5.78 -19.74
CA LEU A 104 -2.31 -5.72 -21.18
C LEU A 104 -3.47 -6.20 -22.07
N GLU A 105 -4.42 -6.93 -21.50
CA GLU A 105 -5.60 -7.46 -22.21
C GLU A 105 -6.79 -6.47 -22.21
N SER A 106 -6.69 -5.39 -21.43
CA SER A 106 -7.78 -4.45 -21.19
C SER A 106 -7.71 -3.24 -22.14
N PRO A 107 -8.47 -3.22 -23.26
CA PRO A 107 -8.38 -2.16 -24.26
C PRO A 107 -8.84 -0.79 -23.73
N GLU A 108 -9.71 -0.77 -22.72
CA GLU A 108 -10.15 0.47 -22.09
C GLU A 108 -9.02 1.12 -21.28
N VAL A 109 -8.23 0.30 -20.59
CA VAL A 109 -7.07 0.76 -19.81
C VAL A 109 -6.00 1.28 -20.76
N GLU A 110 -5.73 0.58 -21.86
CA GLU A 110 -4.77 1.03 -22.88
C GLU A 110 -5.17 2.38 -23.49
N LYS A 111 -6.46 2.62 -23.76
CA LYS A 111 -6.93 3.91 -24.28
C LYS A 111 -6.74 5.07 -23.29
N LYS A 112 -7.04 4.87 -22.01
CA LYS A 112 -6.98 5.94 -20.99
C LYS A 112 -5.59 6.13 -20.38
N HIS A 113 -4.81 5.06 -20.30
CA HIS A 113 -3.55 4.98 -19.58
C HIS A 113 -2.45 4.36 -20.45
N ALA A 114 -2.42 4.73 -21.74
CA ALA A 114 -1.51 4.20 -22.75
C ALA A 114 -0.04 4.21 -22.33
N ARG A 115 0.40 5.26 -21.62
CA ARG A 115 1.78 5.37 -21.15
C ARG A 115 2.13 4.28 -20.12
N ASP A 116 1.28 4.09 -19.12
CA ASP A 116 1.51 3.09 -18.08
C ASP A 116 1.55 1.69 -18.70
N VAL A 117 0.59 1.41 -19.60
CA VAL A 117 0.49 0.13 -20.33
C VAL A 117 1.70 -0.09 -21.23
N TYR A 118 2.18 0.94 -21.93
CA TYR A 118 3.38 0.86 -22.76
C TYR A 118 4.62 0.53 -21.92
N GLU A 119 4.83 1.22 -20.79
CA GLU A 119 5.98 1.00 -19.92
C GLU A 119 5.97 -0.43 -19.34
N ILE A 120 4.79 -0.93 -18.93
CA ILE A 120 4.62 -2.33 -18.51
C ILE A 120 4.95 -3.29 -19.65
N ARG A 121 4.43 -3.02 -20.86
CA ARG A 121 4.67 -3.86 -22.05
C ARG A 121 6.15 -3.94 -22.41
N VAL A 122 6.89 -2.84 -22.35
CA VAL A 122 8.34 -2.82 -22.61
C VAL A 122 9.10 -3.76 -21.67
N VAL A 123 8.80 -3.71 -20.37
CA VAL A 123 9.46 -4.58 -19.37
C VAL A 123 9.06 -6.04 -19.59
N TYR A 124 7.79 -6.29 -19.87
CA TYR A 124 7.24 -7.61 -20.12
C TYR A 124 7.87 -8.27 -21.37
N ASP A 125 7.91 -7.57 -22.49
CA ASP A 125 8.51 -8.07 -23.74
C ASP A 125 10.02 -8.30 -23.58
N SER A 126 10.69 -7.40 -22.85
CA SER A 126 12.11 -7.57 -22.50
C SER A 126 12.32 -8.85 -21.69
N ALA A 127 11.49 -9.09 -20.67
CA ALA A 127 11.54 -10.32 -19.87
C ALA A 127 11.27 -11.57 -20.71
N LYS A 128 10.25 -11.54 -21.59
CA LYS A 128 9.91 -12.64 -22.49
C LYS A 128 11.03 -13.02 -23.45
N SER A 129 11.83 -12.05 -23.90
CA SER A 129 12.98 -12.34 -24.78
C SER A 129 14.16 -13.01 -24.08
N LEU A 130 14.16 -13.05 -22.74
CA LEU A 130 15.22 -13.59 -21.90
C LEU A 130 14.88 -14.95 -21.25
N VAL A 131 13.66 -15.46 -21.48
CA VAL A 131 13.17 -16.76 -21.02
C VAL A 131 13.10 -17.71 -22.19
#